data_AF-A0A6L7YYN4-F1
#
_entry.id   AF-A0A6L7YYN4-F1
#
_cell.length_a   1.000
_cell.length_b   1.000
_cell.length_c   1.000
_cell.angle_alpha   90.00
_cell.angle_beta   90.00
_cell.angle_gamma   90.00
#
_symmetry.space_group_name_H-M   'P 1'
#
loop_
_entity.id
_entity.type
_entity.pdbx_description
1 polymer ?
#
loop_
_entity_poly.entity_id
_entity_poly.type
_entity_poly.pdbx_seq_one_letter_code
_entity_poly.pdbx_strand_id
1 'polypeptide(L)'
;MTNHSSAVSAHDVELPRIGAWKVIHENDEWSVALCTIQEPDRKGRTRVGIRWNGGAGADSLLGYPNVRGYPCWFVLPDELGATVRCLVEHGSVVLPPICCHGEEAGVPG
;
A
#
# COMPACT_ATOMS: atom_id res chain seq x y z
N MET A 1 29.37 2.66 15.75
CA MET A 1 28.12 1.89 15.88
C MET A 1 27.73 1.46 14.47
N THR A 2 28.16 0.27 14.04
CA THR A 2 27.89 -0.26 12.71
C THR A 2 26.60 -1.07 12.73
N ASN A 3 25.57 -0.59 12.03
CA ASN A 3 24.36 -1.38 11.77
C ASN A 3 24.74 -2.58 10.90
N HIS A 4 24.82 -3.76 11.50
CA HIS A 4 24.88 -5.01 10.75
C HIS A 4 23.47 -5.32 10.25
N SER A 5 23.16 -4.87 9.03
CA SER A 5 22.07 -5.46 8.25
C SER A 5 22.56 -6.83 7.78
N SER A 6 22.31 -7.88 8.56
CA SER A 6 22.50 -9.25 8.11
C SER A 6 21.51 -9.49 6.97
N ALA A 7 22.01 -9.68 5.75
CA ALA A 7 21.17 -10.12 4.65
C ALA A 7 20.49 -11.43 5.03
N VAL A 8 19.17 -11.51 4.87
CA VAL A 8 18.41 -12.74 5.08
C VAL A 8 18.83 -13.73 3.99
N SER A 9 19.29 -14.91 4.39
CA SER A 9 19.64 -15.99 3.46
C SER A 9 18.41 -16.41 2.66
N ALA A 10 18.58 -16.64 1.36
CA ALA A 10 17.48 -17.09 0.50
C ALA A 10 16.86 -18.43 0.95
N HIS A 11 17.64 -19.28 1.65
CA HIS A 11 17.15 -20.55 2.20
C HIS A 11 16.30 -20.38 3.46
N ASP A 12 16.39 -19.23 4.13
CA ASP A 12 15.68 -18.92 5.37
C ASP A 12 14.43 -18.06 5.10
N VAL A 13 14.09 -17.84 3.83
CA VAL A 13 12.89 -17.09 3.44
C VAL A 13 11.67 -17.99 3.53
N GLU A 14 10.99 -17.93 4.66
CA GLU A 14 9.65 -18.48 4.78
C GLU A 14 8.63 -17.43 4.29
N LEU A 15 7.92 -17.76 3.22
CA LEU A 15 6.92 -16.86 2.66
C LEU A 15 5.67 -16.84 3.56
N PRO A 16 5.19 -15.66 3.97
CA PRO A 16 3.94 -15.55 4.68
C PRO A 16 2.80 -16.08 3.81
N ARG A 17 1.95 -16.98 4.37
CA ARG A 17 0.76 -17.43 3.65
C ARG A 17 -0.33 -16.38 3.80
N ILE A 18 -0.68 -15.75 2.69
CA ILE A 18 -1.78 -14.78 2.64
C ILE A 18 -3.08 -15.57 2.43
N GLY A 19 -4.04 -15.37 3.34
CA GLY A 19 -5.41 -15.88 3.22
C GLY A 19 -6.24 -15.10 2.21
N ALA A 20 -7.55 -15.35 2.18
CA ALA A 20 -8.44 -14.65 1.27
C ALA A 20 -8.48 -13.13 1.55
N TRP A 21 -8.58 -12.35 0.47
CA TRP A 21 -8.80 -10.91 0.52
C TRP A 21 -10.29 -10.62 0.64
N LYS A 22 -10.67 -9.82 1.63
CA LYS A 22 -12.01 -9.23 1.77
C LYS A 22 -11.93 -7.76 1.43
N VAL A 23 -12.41 -7.38 0.26
CA VAL A 23 -12.47 -5.97 -0.17
C VAL A 23 -13.40 -5.19 0.77
N ILE A 24 -12.91 -4.05 1.28
CA ILE A 24 -13.63 -3.13 2.16
C ILE A 24 -13.82 -1.74 1.53
N HIS A 25 -13.07 -1.43 0.47
CA HIS A 25 -13.27 -0.25 -0.38
C HIS A 25 -12.90 -0.59 -1.82
N GLU A 26 -13.65 -0.06 -2.77
CA GLU A 26 -13.38 -0.18 -4.19
C GLU A 26 -13.95 1.03 -4.94
N ASN A 27 -13.14 1.58 -5.83
CA ASN A 27 -13.53 2.56 -6.83
C ASN A 27 -12.76 2.29 -8.14
N ASP A 28 -12.93 3.13 -9.15
CA ASP A 28 -12.31 2.93 -10.46
C ASP A 28 -10.78 3.00 -10.44
N GLU A 29 -10.18 3.68 -9.45
CA GLU A 29 -8.73 3.90 -9.36
C GLU A 29 -8.03 2.95 -8.38
N TRP A 30 -8.61 2.72 -7.20
CA TRP A 30 -7.99 1.93 -6.14
C TRP A 30 -8.99 1.17 -5.27
N SER A 31 -8.48 0.11 -4.64
CA SER A 31 -9.21 -0.73 -3.72
C SER A 31 -8.41 -0.99 -2.44
N VAL A 32 -9.12 -1.16 -1.33
CA VAL A 32 -8.55 -1.60 -0.05
C VAL A 32 -9.25 -2.87 0.41
N ALA A 33 -8.47 -3.80 0.93
CA ALA A 33 -8.96 -5.10 1.41
C ALA A 33 -8.30 -5.50 2.73
N LEU A 34 -8.98 -6.35 3.48
CA LEU A 34 -8.42 -7.05 4.63
C LEU A 34 -7.95 -8.43 4.19
N CYS A 35 -6.80 -8.87 4.68
CA CYS A 35 -6.36 -10.26 4.55
C CYS A 35 -5.83 -10.77 5.89
N THR A 36 -5.75 -12.09 6.02
CA THR A 36 -5.03 -12.72 7.14
C THR A 36 -3.68 -13.18 6.63
N ILE A 37 -2.61 -12.72 7.27
CA ILE A 37 -1.26 -13.24 7.00
C ILE A 37 -0.92 -14.24 8.11
N GLN A 38 -0.65 -15.47 7.70
CA GLN A 38 -0.08 -16.48 8.60
C GLN A 38 1.43 -16.30 8.60
N GLU A 39 1.95 -15.87 9.76
CA GLU A 39 3.39 -15.88 10.02
C GLU A 39 3.77 -17.24 10.62
N PRO A 40 4.98 -17.75 10.36
CA PRO A 40 5.41 -19.07 10.83
C PRO A 40 5.37 -19.26 12.34
N ASP A 41 5.61 -18.19 13.09
CA ASP A 41 5.75 -18.15 14.55
C ASP A 41 4.57 -17.46 15.25
N ARG A 42 3.56 -16.98 14.52
CA ARG A 42 2.43 -16.22 15.11
C ARG A 42 1.06 -16.70 14.66
N LYS A 43 0.08 -16.55 15.56
CA LYS A 43 -1.35 -16.63 15.21
C LYS A 43 -1.63 -15.64 14.07
N GLY A 44 -2.40 -16.07 13.07
CA GLY A 44 -2.68 -15.28 11.86
C GLY A 44 -3.10 -13.85 12.20
N ARG A 45 -2.41 -12.87 11.59
CA ARG A 45 -2.65 -11.45 11.83
C ARG A 45 -3.49 -10.86 10.70
N THR A 46 -4.52 -10.09 11.06
CA THR A 46 -5.24 -9.28 10.08
C THR A 46 -4.35 -8.15 9.60
N ARG A 47 -4.31 -7.93 8.29
CA ARG A 47 -3.55 -6.89 7.61
C ARG A 47 -4.45 -6.15 6.63
N VAL A 48 -4.07 -4.92 6.33
CA VAL A 48 -4.74 -4.08 5.34
C VAL A 48 -3.88 -4.07 4.10
N GLY A 49 -4.48 -4.36 2.95
CA GLY A 49 -3.84 -4.24 1.66
C GLY A 49 -4.49 -3.16 0.82
N ILE A 50 -3.67 -2.52 -0.02
CA ILE A 50 -4.08 -1.56 -1.03
C ILE A 50 -3.67 -2.04 -2.42
N ARG A 51 -4.48 -1.76 -3.42
CA ARG A 51 -4.20 -2.05 -4.82
C ARG A 51 -4.72 -0.89 -5.69
N TRP A 52 -3.95 -0.52 -6.71
CA TRP A 52 -4.45 0.31 -7.80
C TRP A 52 -5.06 -0.58 -8.87
N ASN A 53 -6.29 -0.28 -9.28
CA ASN A 53 -7.03 -1.11 -10.25
C ASN A 53 -6.51 -0.94 -11.68
N GLY A 54 -5.83 0.18 -11.96
CA GLY A 54 -5.40 0.56 -13.30
C GLY A 54 -6.54 1.16 -14.11
N GLY A 55 -6.28 1.51 -15.37
CA GLY A 55 -7.26 2.10 -16.28
C GLY A 55 -7.24 1.45 -17.66
N ALA A 56 -8.23 1.79 -18.49
CA ALA A 56 -8.24 1.42 -19.90
C ALA A 56 -7.32 2.39 -20.69
N GLY A 57 -6.01 2.13 -20.71
CA GLY A 57 -5.07 2.92 -21.50
C GLY A 57 -3.60 2.63 -21.20
N ALA A 58 -2.72 2.84 -22.20
CA ALA A 58 -1.28 2.58 -22.08
C ALA A 58 -0.59 3.46 -21.01
N ASP A 59 -1.12 4.65 -20.74
CA ASP A 59 -0.60 5.58 -19.72
C ASP A 59 -1.00 5.18 -18.30
N SER A 60 -2.02 4.34 -18.13
CA SER A 60 -2.49 3.88 -16.81
C SER A 60 -1.58 2.84 -16.15
N LEU A 61 -0.52 2.39 -16.83
CA LEU A 61 0.44 1.42 -16.31
C LEU A 61 1.71 2.09 -15.76
N LEU A 62 1.92 3.37 -16.05
CA LEU A 62 3.10 4.11 -15.64
C LEU A 62 2.88 4.74 -14.26
N GLY A 63 3.63 4.27 -13.28
CA GLY A 63 3.63 4.83 -11.91
C GLY A 63 2.80 4.04 -10.90
N TYR A 64 1.83 3.22 -11.33
CA TYR A 64 1.13 2.33 -10.40
C TYR A 64 1.92 1.06 -10.12
N PRO A 65 1.97 0.62 -8.85
CA PRO A 65 2.56 -0.65 -8.51
C PRO A 65 1.88 -1.82 -9.25
N ASN A 66 2.65 -2.53 -10.07
CA ASN A 66 2.18 -3.68 -10.84
C ASN A 66 3.27 -4.77 -10.95
N VAL A 67 2.87 -6.01 -11.17
CA VAL A 67 3.77 -7.14 -11.46
C VAL A 67 3.44 -7.66 -12.85
N ARG A 68 4.38 -7.51 -13.79
CA ARG A 68 4.22 -7.92 -15.20
C ARG A 68 2.97 -7.34 -15.86
N GLY A 69 2.62 -6.09 -15.53
CA GLY A 69 1.44 -5.41 -16.07
C GLY A 69 0.12 -5.77 -15.39
N TYR A 70 0.14 -6.60 -14.33
CA TYR A 70 -1.05 -6.92 -13.54
C TYR A 70 -1.08 -6.12 -12.23
N PRO A 71 -2.25 -5.56 -11.86
CA PRO A 71 -2.48 -4.99 -10.53
C PRO A 71 -2.12 -5.97 -9.42
N CYS A 72 -1.36 -5.51 -8.42
CA CYS A 72 -1.00 -6.31 -7.27
C CYS A 72 -1.36 -5.63 -5.94
N TRP A 73 -1.59 -6.46 -4.93
CA TRP A 73 -1.88 -6.02 -3.57
C TRP A 73 -0.59 -5.72 -2.82
N PHE A 74 -0.55 -4.57 -2.16
CA PHE A 74 0.49 -4.18 -1.22
C PHE A 74 -0.06 -4.22 0.19
N VAL A 75 0.58 -5.02 1.04
CA VAL A 75 0.27 -5.04 2.47
C VAL A 75 0.87 -3.78 3.10
N LEU A 76 0.03 -3.00 3.77
CA LEU A 76 0.48 -1.81 4.48
C LEU A 76 1.14 -2.17 5.82
N PRO A 77 2.12 -1.38 6.28
CA PRO A 77 2.58 -1.40 7.67
C PRO A 77 1.40 -1.23 8.64
N ASP A 78 1.51 -1.81 9.83
CA ASP A 78 0.39 -1.90 10.78
C ASP A 78 -0.17 -0.52 11.16
N GLU A 79 0.70 0.49 11.32
CA GLU A 79 0.34 1.87 11.67
C GLU A 79 -0.47 2.56 10.55
N LEU A 80 -0.02 2.39 9.31
CA LEU A 80 -0.70 2.93 8.13
C LEU A 80 -2.01 2.18 7.86
N GLY A 81 -1.98 0.85 7.98
CA GLY A 81 -3.14 -0.01 7.78
C GLY A 81 -4.28 0.34 8.74
N ALA A 82 -3.99 0.51 10.03
CA ALA A 82 -4.99 0.91 11.02
C ALA A 82 -5.67 2.24 10.66
N THR A 83 -4.88 3.23 10.22
CA THR A 83 -5.37 4.55 9.81
C THR A 83 -6.26 4.47 8.57
N VAL A 84 -5.79 3.80 7.52
CA VAL A 84 -6.53 3.62 6.26
C VAL A 84 -7.84 2.88 6.50
N ARG A 85 -7.81 1.81 7.31
CA ARG A 85 -9.01 1.06 7.68
C ARG A 85 -10.04 1.94 8.38
N CYS A 86 -9.62 2.73 9.38
CA CYS A 86 -10.50 3.64 10.10
C CYS A 86 -11.17 4.64 9.15
N LEU A 87 -10.39 5.24 8.24
CA LEU A 87 -10.90 6.19 7.24
C LEU A 87 -11.93 5.55 6.30
N VAL A 88 -11.69 4.31 5.87
CA VAL A 88 -12.61 3.57 4.99
C VAL A 88 -13.91 3.18 5.72
N GLU A 89 -13.80 2.66 6.94
CA GLU A 89 -14.96 2.15 7.70
C GLU A 89 -15.86 3.28 8.23
N HIS A 90 -15.30 4.47 8.51
CA HIS A 90 -16.02 5.58 9.12
C HIS A 90 -16.25 6.78 8.18
N GLY A 91 -15.71 6.74 6.96
CA GLY A 91 -15.78 7.81 5.98
C GLY A 91 -14.64 8.83 6.10
N SER A 92 -14.32 9.48 4.98
CA SER A 92 -13.15 10.35 4.85
C SER A 92 -13.14 11.51 5.83
N VAL A 93 -12.03 11.62 6.59
CA VAL A 93 -11.61 12.89 7.17
C VAL A 93 -11.20 13.79 6.02
N VAL A 94 -11.82 14.96 5.90
CA VAL A 94 -11.39 16.00 4.96
C VAL A 94 -9.97 16.40 5.38
N LEU A 95 -8.96 15.91 4.64
CA LEU A 95 -7.59 16.39 4.82
C LEU A 95 -7.57 17.86 4.40
N PRO A 96 -6.99 18.77 5.22
CA PRO A 96 -6.77 20.12 4.77
C PRO A 96 -5.93 20.06 3.49
N PRO A 97 -6.13 20.98 2.52
CA PRO A 97 -5.32 21.03 1.32
C PRO A 97 -3.85 21.04 1.72
N ILE A 98 -3.07 20.14 1.14
CA ILE A 98 -1.61 20.18 1.27
C ILE A 98 -1.20 21.49 0.60
N CYS A 99 -0.81 22.48 1.40
CA CYS A 99 -0.22 23.72 0.89
C CYS A 99 1.13 23.38 0.27
N CYS A 100 1.12 23.03 -1.01
CA CYS A 100 2.31 23.05 -1.85
C CYS A 100 2.70 24.52 -2.01
N HIS A 101 3.56 25.02 -1.13
CA HIS A 101 4.24 26.29 -1.38
C HIS A 101 5.21 26.07 -2.55
N GLY A 102 4.73 26.27 -3.77
CA GLY A 102 5.57 26.54 -4.92
C GLY A 102 6.12 27.96 -4.78
N GLU A 103 7.38 28.07 -4.38
CA GLU A 103 8.14 29.31 -4.51
C GLU A 103 8.52 29.43 -6.00
N GLU A 104 7.66 30.08 -6.80
CA GLU A 104 8.05 30.55 -8.13
C GLU A 104 9.07 31.68 -7.92
N ALA A 105 10.35 31.33 -7.97
CA ALA A 105 11.44 32.31 -8.07
C ALA A 105 11.27 33.09 -9.38
N GLY A 106 10.73 34.31 -9.27
CA GLY A 106 10.57 35.23 -10.38
C GLY A 106 11.89 35.49 -11.10
N VAL A 107 11.86 35.37 -12.42
CA VAL A 107 12.96 35.79 -13.30
C VAL A 107 12.88 37.32 -13.42
N PRO A 108 13.93 38.09 -13.03
CA PRO A 108 13.95 39.52 -13.31
C PRO A 108 14.25 39.76 -14.79
N GLY A 109 13.44 40.61 -15.41
CA GLY A 109 13.69 41.19 -16.74
C GLY A 109 14.65 42.36 -16.72
#